data_AF-A0A3M1XA92-F1
#
_entry.id   AF-A0A3M1XA92-F1
#
_cell.length_a   1.000
_cell.length_b   1.000
_cell.length_c   1.000
_cell.angle_alpha   90.00
_cell.angle_beta   90.00
_cell.angle_gamma   90.00
#
_symmetry.space_group_name_H-M   'P 1'
#
loop_
_entity.id
_entity.type
_entity.pdbx_description
1 polymer ?
#
loop_
_entity_poly.entity_id
_entity_poly.type
_entity_poly.pdbx_seq_one_letter_code
_entity_poly.pdbx_strand_id
1 'polypeptide(L)'
;MFTCCALAVGVPAAALAFYNTATVEAGINVKLQAGQMSVWRPTQTDRDPPSVVSLDGYDISEGSLVALGADSAGLLTLLDNASSPPRPLLTMQLYPNARLRVERARLPRFSASALGDEFAFRLVGGRVQAAIHAPRRKFNLRFASDHGSVLISTPGLYVVEQLNDALRLDVAEGSAVAVTHGGEMSLNVSSGQHTVVTMSSVAGLMPPPRNLVRNGQFQESLQPLWRVETLTAAPNAPLGTAKIVEDGATRALILERMGEGLGWGRTGIIQTLDARVNNGRDLRLVLDFAILFQELPVCASAGSECPLFVSIAWRDTKGRSREWIQGFYANGTPQIQPGALSLPDSILTNPQRKHIKMPLGQRMRWESENLYLYLPDVETIEAIKLYAEGHAVRTQVNAVALRLTR
;
A
#
# COMPACT_ATOMS: atom_id res chain seq x y z
N MET A 1 2.71 -10.15 63.08
CA MET A 1 2.46 -11.33 62.24
C MET A 1 1.74 -10.97 60.94
N PHE A 2 0.67 -10.17 60.97
CA PHE A 2 -0.06 -9.71 59.77
C PHE A 2 0.79 -9.01 58.70
N THR A 3 1.78 -8.20 59.09
CA THR A 3 2.65 -7.47 58.15
C THR A 3 3.56 -8.39 57.32
N CYS A 4 4.03 -9.50 57.90
CA CYS A 4 4.90 -10.45 57.22
C CYS A 4 4.11 -11.28 56.19
N CYS A 5 2.90 -11.72 56.54
CA CYS A 5 2.02 -12.42 55.61
C CYS A 5 1.55 -11.52 54.45
N ALA A 6 1.26 -10.25 54.73
CA ALA A 6 0.88 -9.27 53.71
C ALA A 6 2.02 -9.01 52.71
N LEU A 7 3.28 -8.94 53.17
CA LEU A 7 4.44 -8.79 52.28
C LEU A 7 4.76 -10.06 51.49
N ALA A 8 4.65 -11.25 52.11
CA ALA A 8 4.92 -12.53 51.48
C ALA A 8 3.96 -12.86 50.32
N VAL A 9 2.73 -12.36 50.37
CA VAL A 9 1.74 -12.52 49.28
C VAL A 9 1.70 -11.30 48.36
N GLY A 10 1.76 -10.09 48.93
CA GLY A 10 1.62 -8.85 48.18
C GLY A 10 2.77 -8.59 47.21
N VAL A 11 4.01 -8.89 47.59
CA VAL A 11 5.18 -8.66 46.73
C VAL A 11 5.17 -9.59 45.50
N PRO A 12 4.99 -10.92 45.63
CA PRO A 12 4.87 -11.80 44.47
C PRO A 12 3.67 -11.47 43.58
N ALA A 13 2.52 -11.11 44.18
CA ALA A 13 1.35 -10.72 43.42
C ALA A 13 1.58 -9.43 42.62
N ALA A 14 2.20 -8.41 43.22
CA ALA A 14 2.55 -7.16 42.54
C ALA A 14 3.61 -7.38 41.46
N ALA A 15 4.62 -8.21 41.71
CA ALA A 15 5.63 -8.57 40.73
C ALA A 15 5.02 -9.32 39.52
N LEU A 16 4.13 -10.28 39.77
CA LEU A 16 3.42 -11.01 38.73
C LEU A 16 2.45 -10.11 37.96
N ALA A 17 1.77 -9.18 38.64
CA ALA A 17 0.92 -8.19 38.01
C ALA A 17 1.76 -7.29 37.08
N PHE A 18 2.85 -6.70 37.58
CA PHE A 18 3.76 -5.87 36.79
C PHE A 18 4.35 -6.63 35.59
N TYR A 19 4.77 -7.88 35.80
CA TYR A 19 5.28 -8.74 34.74
C TYR A 19 4.26 -8.96 33.62
N ASN A 20 2.98 -9.11 33.99
CA ASN A 20 1.92 -9.33 33.02
C ASN A 20 1.38 -8.05 32.40
N THR A 21 1.38 -6.90 33.09
CA THR A 21 0.71 -5.68 32.62
C THR A 21 1.64 -4.59 32.10
N ALA A 22 2.95 -4.66 32.38
CA ALA A 22 3.90 -3.67 31.89
C ALA A 22 4.00 -3.72 30.35
N THR A 23 3.81 -2.57 29.72
CA THR A 23 3.93 -2.40 28.26
C THR A 23 5.00 -1.36 27.91
N VAL A 24 5.47 -1.43 26.67
CA VAL A 24 6.36 -0.45 26.04
C VAL A 24 5.75 -0.01 24.72
N GLU A 25 6.10 1.19 24.26
CA GLU A 25 5.68 1.65 22.93
C GLU A 25 6.43 0.88 21.84
N ALA A 26 5.72 0.46 20.80
CA ALA A 26 6.35 -0.04 19.58
C ALA A 26 7.10 1.11 18.89
N GLY A 27 8.14 0.81 18.12
CA GLY A 27 8.69 1.80 17.20
C GLY A 27 7.66 2.15 16.13
N ILE A 28 7.45 3.43 15.85
CA ILE A 28 6.54 3.88 14.79
C ILE A 28 7.34 4.74 13.82
N ASN A 29 7.54 4.25 12.61
CA ASN A 29 8.25 4.97 11.56
C ASN A 29 7.29 5.32 10.42
N VAL A 30 7.34 6.56 9.93
CA VAL A 30 6.63 6.99 8.71
C VAL A 30 7.62 7.40 7.64
N LYS A 31 7.33 7.07 6.39
CA LYS A 31 8.12 7.40 5.20
C LYS A 31 7.24 7.96 4.11
N LEU A 32 7.67 9.07 3.52
CA LEU A 32 7.08 9.55 2.27
C LEU A 32 7.49 8.61 1.13
N GLN A 33 6.57 8.35 0.21
CA GLN A 33 6.86 7.62 -1.03
C GLN A 33 6.61 8.49 -2.27
N ALA A 34 5.65 9.41 -2.20
CA ALA A 34 5.37 10.41 -3.22
C ALA A 34 4.63 11.60 -2.59
N GLY A 35 4.80 12.80 -3.16
CA GLY A 35 3.98 13.96 -2.79
C GLY A 35 4.39 14.63 -1.48
N GLN A 36 3.43 14.82 -0.58
CA GLN A 36 3.60 15.50 0.69
C GLN A 36 2.98 14.68 1.83
N MET A 37 3.70 14.58 2.94
CA MET A 37 3.23 13.98 4.18
C MET A 37 3.54 14.92 5.34
N SER A 38 2.54 15.14 6.17
CA SER A 38 2.59 15.99 7.36
C SER A 38 2.32 15.17 8.61
N VAL A 39 3.02 15.49 9.69
CA VAL A 39 2.84 14.88 11.01
C VAL A 39 2.63 15.95 12.07
N TRP A 40 1.57 15.80 12.86
CA TRP A 40 1.35 16.54 14.10
C TRP A 40 1.68 15.62 15.27
N ARG A 41 2.58 16.07 16.13
CA ARG A 41 2.92 15.35 17.37
C ARG A 41 1.74 15.37 18.34
N PRO A 42 1.72 14.51 19.37
CA PRO A 42 0.58 14.40 20.29
C PRO A 42 0.25 15.70 21.03
N THR A 43 1.24 16.57 21.20
CA THR A 43 1.11 17.88 21.85
C THR A 43 0.66 18.98 20.89
N GLN A 44 0.54 18.69 19.59
CA GLN A 44 0.17 19.63 18.55
C GLN A 44 -1.27 19.40 18.10
N THR A 45 -1.92 20.50 17.75
CA THR A 45 -3.25 20.53 17.15
C THR A 45 -3.13 20.77 15.64
N ASP A 46 -4.21 20.54 14.90
CA ASP A 46 -4.28 20.82 13.45
C ASP A 46 -4.04 22.31 13.10
N ARG A 47 -4.00 23.21 14.09
CA ARG A 47 -3.67 24.63 13.91
C ARG A 47 -2.16 24.92 14.00
N ASP A 48 -1.41 24.00 14.59
CA ASP A 48 0.05 24.12 14.72
C ASP A 48 0.73 23.69 13.40
N PRO A 49 1.90 24.25 13.08
CA PRO A 49 2.64 23.85 11.90
C PRO A 49 3.07 22.38 12.02
N PRO A 50 2.76 21.53 11.02
CA PRO A 50 3.17 20.13 11.02
C PRO A 50 4.67 19.97 10.74
N SER A 51 5.22 18.83 11.15
CA SER A 51 6.51 18.35 10.64
C SER A 51 6.31 17.73 9.25
N VAL A 52 7.16 18.09 8.29
CA VAL A 52 7.15 17.50 6.93
C VAL A 52 8.03 16.26 6.92
N VAL A 53 7.51 15.15 6.37
CA VAL A 53 8.23 13.88 6.28
C VAL A 53 8.93 13.74 4.93
N SER A 54 10.22 13.41 4.94
CA SER A 54 11.01 13.17 3.73
C SER A 54 10.96 11.69 3.30
N LEU A 55 11.63 11.36 2.19
CA LEU A 55 11.79 9.98 1.73
C LEU A 55 12.66 9.12 2.66
N ASP A 56 13.47 9.73 3.52
CA ASP A 56 14.31 9.02 4.50
C ASP A 56 13.49 8.52 5.69
N GLY A 57 12.36 9.18 5.94
CA GLY A 57 11.42 8.85 7.00
C GLY A 57 11.62 9.62 8.28
N TYR A 58 10.72 9.38 9.21
CA TYR A 58 10.60 10.08 10.48
C TYR A 58 9.97 9.16 11.52
N ASP A 59 10.56 9.08 12.71
CA ASP A 59 9.97 8.35 13.83
C ASP A 59 8.94 9.23 14.54
N ILE A 60 7.81 8.63 14.89
CA ILE A 60 6.69 9.29 15.56
C ILE A 60 6.30 8.51 16.83
N SER A 61 5.45 9.11 17.66
CA SER A 61 4.93 8.49 18.87
C SER A 61 3.42 8.28 18.80
N GLU A 62 2.90 7.46 19.70
CA GLU A 62 1.47 7.42 20.02
C GLU A 62 0.90 8.82 20.25
N GLY A 63 -0.32 9.06 19.78
CA GLY A 63 -1.01 10.34 19.75
C GLY A 63 -0.78 11.14 18.47
N SER A 64 0.22 10.80 17.65
CA SER A 64 0.53 11.56 16.43
C SER A 64 -0.56 11.41 15.36
N LEU A 65 -0.83 12.49 14.63
CA LEU A 65 -1.65 12.50 13.42
C LEU A 65 -0.76 12.55 12.19
N VAL A 66 -0.94 11.61 11.27
CA VAL A 66 -0.28 11.56 9.96
C VAL A 66 -1.30 11.94 8.89
N ALA A 67 -0.96 12.88 8.01
CA ALA A 67 -1.82 13.28 6.89
C ALA A 67 -1.05 13.34 5.57
N LEU A 68 -1.71 12.94 4.48
CA LEU A 68 -1.20 13.00 3.11
C LEU A 68 -2.01 13.95 2.24
N GLY A 69 -1.35 14.56 1.24
CA GLY A 69 -2.01 15.33 0.19
C GLY A 69 -2.68 14.46 -0.89
N ALA A 70 -3.30 15.13 -1.87
CA ALA A 70 -4.11 14.48 -2.92
C ALA A 70 -3.32 13.66 -3.94
N ASP A 71 -2.03 13.94 -4.14
CA ASP A 71 -1.14 13.17 -5.03
C ASP A 71 0.00 12.51 -4.26
N SER A 72 -0.30 12.05 -3.04
CA SER A 72 0.72 11.61 -2.09
C SER A 72 0.57 10.15 -1.68
N ALA A 73 1.70 9.48 -1.48
CA ALA A 73 1.76 8.12 -1.00
C ALA A 73 2.76 8.03 0.16
N GLY A 74 2.47 7.16 1.11
CA GLY A 74 3.28 7.04 2.32
C GLY A 74 3.22 5.66 2.93
N LEU A 75 4.21 5.36 3.75
CA LEU A 75 4.36 4.09 4.44
C LEU A 75 4.48 4.35 5.94
N LEU A 76 3.68 3.67 6.75
CA LEU A 76 3.86 3.61 8.20
C LEU A 76 4.26 2.19 8.57
N THR A 77 5.31 2.02 9.37
CA THR A 77 5.76 0.71 9.85
C THR A 77 5.80 0.72 11.37
N LEU A 78 5.14 -0.26 12.00
CA LEU A 78 5.35 -0.57 13.41
C LEU A 78 6.48 -1.57 13.55
N LEU A 79 7.37 -1.33 14.51
CA LEU A 79 8.59 -2.08 14.73
C LEU A 79 8.64 -2.60 16.17
N ASP A 80 9.06 -3.85 16.33
CA ASP A 80 9.51 -4.37 17.62
C ASP A 80 10.97 -3.96 17.85
N ASN A 81 11.17 -2.84 18.54
CA ASN A 81 12.49 -2.31 18.86
C ASN A 81 13.24 -3.13 19.91
N ALA A 82 12.60 -4.09 20.59
CA ALA A 82 13.29 -4.99 21.51
C ALA A 82 14.08 -6.08 20.75
N SER A 83 13.76 -6.30 19.47
CA SER A 83 14.51 -7.19 18.59
C SER A 83 15.70 -6.48 17.92
N SER A 84 16.80 -7.21 17.69
CA SER A 84 17.98 -6.72 16.97
C SER A 84 18.28 -7.66 15.79
N PRO A 85 18.09 -7.22 14.53
CA PRO A 85 17.56 -5.90 14.13
C PRO A 85 16.06 -5.73 14.45
N PRO A 86 15.55 -4.48 14.52
CA PRO A 86 14.13 -4.21 14.70
C PRO A 86 13.29 -4.93 13.66
N ARG A 87 12.25 -5.64 14.10
CA ARG A 87 11.38 -6.44 13.24
C ARG A 87 10.08 -5.70 12.93
N PRO A 88 9.62 -5.64 11.67
CA PRO A 88 8.30 -5.10 11.34
C PRO A 88 7.20 -5.99 11.89
N LEU A 89 6.26 -5.37 12.61
CA LEU A 89 5.06 -5.99 13.16
C LEU A 89 3.88 -5.82 12.21
N LEU A 90 3.69 -4.59 11.72
CA LEU A 90 2.73 -4.29 10.67
C LEU A 90 3.26 -3.14 9.81
N THR A 91 2.85 -3.15 8.55
CA THR A 91 3.16 -2.10 7.58
C THR A 91 1.85 -1.59 7.01
N MET A 92 1.65 -0.28 7.02
CA MET A 92 0.49 0.39 6.43
C MET A 92 0.90 1.24 5.24
N GLN A 93 0.38 0.89 4.07
CA GLN A 93 0.37 1.79 2.93
C GLN A 93 -0.72 2.84 3.16
N LEU A 94 -0.32 4.10 3.21
CA LEU A 94 -1.18 5.27 3.30
C LEU A 94 -1.39 5.82 1.89
N TYR A 95 -2.65 5.97 1.50
CA TYR A 95 -3.05 6.46 0.19
C TYR A 95 -3.32 7.97 0.21
N PRO A 96 -3.53 8.59 -0.96
CA PRO A 96 -3.87 10.00 -1.03
C PRO A 96 -5.01 10.41 -0.10
N ASN A 97 -4.88 11.60 0.49
CA ASN A 97 -5.81 12.18 1.45
C ASN A 97 -6.00 11.35 2.75
N ALA A 98 -5.19 10.32 3.00
CA ALA A 98 -5.27 9.57 4.25
C ALA A 98 -4.91 10.49 5.43
N ARG A 99 -5.76 10.45 6.47
CA ARG A 99 -5.56 11.12 7.76
C ARG A 99 -5.71 10.07 8.86
N LEU A 100 -4.60 9.65 9.44
CA LEU A 100 -4.51 8.55 10.39
C LEU A 100 -3.91 9.01 11.70
N ARG A 101 -4.63 8.86 12.80
CA ARG A 101 -4.09 9.08 14.15
C ARG A 101 -3.68 7.75 14.76
N VAL A 102 -2.47 7.69 15.31
CA VAL A 102 -2.01 6.56 16.10
C VAL A 102 -2.53 6.73 17.52
N GLU A 103 -3.60 6.05 17.89
CA GLU A 103 -4.15 6.15 19.25
C GLU A 103 -3.35 5.30 20.24
N ARG A 104 -2.90 4.11 19.79
CA ARG A 104 -2.10 3.19 20.59
C ARG A 104 -1.25 2.25 19.72
N ALA A 105 -0.05 1.95 20.19
CA ALA A 105 0.88 0.99 19.63
C ALA A 105 1.77 0.42 20.77
N ARG A 106 1.19 -0.45 21.61
CA ARG A 106 1.84 -0.99 22.82
C ARG A 106 2.19 -2.48 22.64
N LEU A 107 3.39 -2.83 23.09
CA LEU A 107 3.88 -4.20 23.17
C LEU A 107 4.05 -4.59 24.65
N PRO A 108 3.78 -5.83 25.04
CA PRO A 108 4.11 -6.28 26.39
C PRO A 108 5.62 -6.24 26.62
N ARG A 109 6.05 -5.63 27.73
CA ARG A 109 7.47 -5.42 28.05
C ARG A 109 8.25 -6.73 28.20
N PHE A 110 7.58 -7.77 28.70
CA PHE A 110 8.20 -9.08 28.98
C PHE A 110 7.68 -10.14 28.02
N SER A 111 8.57 -11.03 27.56
CA SER A 111 8.24 -12.06 26.56
C SER A 111 7.21 -13.09 27.03
N ALA A 112 7.20 -13.46 28.31
CA ALA A 112 6.24 -14.41 28.84
C ALA A 112 4.97 -13.75 29.43
N SER A 113 4.77 -12.44 29.22
CA SER A 113 3.51 -11.79 29.57
C SER A 113 2.35 -12.44 28.83
N ALA A 114 1.22 -12.62 29.53
CA ALA A 114 -0.01 -13.12 28.94
C ALA A 114 -0.75 -12.07 28.07
N LEU A 115 -0.34 -10.79 28.11
CA LEU A 115 -0.90 -9.76 27.25
C LEU A 115 -0.47 -9.96 25.80
N GLY A 116 -1.38 -9.58 24.90
CA GLY A 116 -1.09 -9.46 23.47
C GLY A 116 -0.62 -8.05 23.10
N ASP A 117 -0.12 -7.91 21.89
CA ASP A 117 0.20 -6.61 21.32
C ASP A 117 -1.11 -5.81 21.09
N GLU A 118 -1.11 -4.51 21.39
CA GLU A 118 -2.29 -3.66 21.28
C GLU A 118 -2.03 -2.50 20.32
N PHE A 119 -2.79 -2.46 19.23
CA PHE A 119 -2.71 -1.44 18.20
C PHE A 119 -4.08 -0.80 18.01
N ALA A 120 -4.14 0.52 18.06
CA ALA A 120 -5.35 1.28 17.78
C ALA A 120 -5.04 2.49 16.92
N PHE A 121 -5.76 2.61 15.81
CA PHE A 121 -5.67 3.75 14.92
C PHE A 121 -7.06 4.35 14.72
N ARG A 122 -7.11 5.66 14.57
CA ARG A 122 -8.30 6.36 14.10
C ARG A 122 -8.07 6.87 12.68
N LEU A 123 -8.84 6.34 11.75
CA LEU A 123 -8.90 6.79 10.37
C LEU A 123 -9.92 7.92 10.28
N VAL A 124 -9.44 9.15 10.19
CA VAL A 124 -10.27 10.36 10.10
C VAL A 124 -10.75 10.58 8.65
N GLY A 125 -9.95 10.14 7.68
CA GLY A 125 -10.29 10.27 6.26
C GLY A 125 -9.32 9.47 5.38
N GLY A 126 -9.76 9.21 4.15
CA GLY A 126 -8.97 8.53 3.14
C GLY A 126 -8.84 7.03 3.41
N ARG A 127 -7.75 6.44 2.91
CA ARG A 127 -7.61 4.99 2.79
C ARG A 127 -6.27 4.51 3.31
N VAL A 128 -6.28 3.36 3.99
CA VAL A 128 -5.08 2.64 4.42
C VAL A 128 -5.17 1.17 4.04
N GLN A 129 -4.03 0.58 3.72
CA GLN A 129 -3.89 -0.87 3.57
C GLN A 129 -2.86 -1.38 4.57
N ALA A 130 -3.30 -2.19 5.51
CA ALA A 130 -2.48 -2.78 6.57
C ALA A 130 -2.09 -4.22 6.20
N ALA A 131 -0.79 -4.45 6.07
CA ALA A 131 -0.18 -5.78 6.02
C ALA A 131 0.35 -6.12 7.41
N ILE A 132 -0.23 -7.15 8.03
CA ILE A 132 0.11 -7.58 9.39
C ILE A 132 0.99 -8.82 9.27
N HIS A 133 2.23 -8.68 9.70
CA HIS A 133 3.23 -9.75 9.63
C HIS A 133 3.03 -10.71 10.80
N ALA A 134 3.24 -12.02 10.58
CA ALA A 134 3.00 -13.07 11.57
C ALA A 134 3.59 -12.71 12.97
N PRO A 135 2.74 -12.28 13.92
CA PRO A 135 3.19 -11.81 15.21
C PRO A 135 3.55 -13.02 16.06
N ARG A 136 4.55 -12.84 16.95
CA ARG A 136 4.96 -13.90 17.89
C ARG A 136 3.91 -14.16 18.97
N ARG A 137 2.97 -13.23 19.14
CA ARG A 137 1.97 -13.19 20.20
C ARG A 137 0.60 -12.96 19.61
N LYS A 138 -0.42 -13.18 20.44
CA LYS A 138 -1.75 -12.63 20.16
C LYS A 138 -1.64 -11.12 20.04
N PHE A 139 -2.46 -10.53 19.17
CA PHE A 139 -2.55 -9.09 19.04
C PHE A 139 -4.00 -8.69 18.83
N ASN A 140 -4.29 -7.44 19.14
CA ASN A 140 -5.55 -6.80 18.81
C ASN A 140 -5.24 -5.51 18.06
N LEU A 141 -5.72 -5.41 16.83
CA LEU A 141 -5.66 -4.22 16.01
C LEU A 141 -7.07 -3.66 15.82
N ARG A 142 -7.26 -2.38 16.11
CA ARG A 142 -8.51 -1.66 15.86
C ARG A 142 -8.27 -0.49 14.92
N PHE A 143 -9.03 -0.44 13.83
CA PHE A 143 -9.25 0.80 13.08
C PHE A 143 -10.60 1.39 13.49
N ALA A 144 -10.58 2.62 13.99
CA ALA A 144 -11.78 3.35 14.36
C ALA A 144 -12.03 4.49 13.39
N SER A 145 -13.30 4.80 13.20
CA SER A 145 -13.78 5.96 12.47
C SER A 145 -14.95 6.58 13.22
N ASP A 146 -15.51 7.65 12.67
CA ASP A 146 -16.75 8.21 13.19
C ASP A 146 -17.94 7.28 12.92
N HIS A 147 -17.89 6.39 11.92
CA HIS A 147 -19.01 5.50 11.57
C HIS A 147 -19.01 4.14 12.29
N GLY A 148 -17.85 3.71 12.78
CA GLY A 148 -17.70 2.38 13.38
C GLY A 148 -16.25 1.98 13.52
N SER A 149 -16.02 0.68 13.76
CA SER A 149 -14.68 0.14 13.90
C SER A 149 -14.50 -1.21 13.21
N VAL A 150 -13.25 -1.50 12.87
CA VAL A 150 -12.79 -2.79 12.36
C VAL A 150 -11.84 -3.38 13.39
N LEU A 151 -12.14 -4.60 13.84
CA LEU A 151 -11.35 -5.36 14.81
C LEU A 151 -10.62 -6.49 14.08
N ILE A 152 -9.31 -6.56 14.24
CA ILE A 152 -8.44 -7.54 13.58
C ILE A 152 -7.59 -8.23 14.64
N SER A 153 -7.60 -9.56 14.61
CA SER A 153 -6.81 -10.42 15.51
C SER A 153 -6.09 -11.55 14.77
N THR A 154 -6.19 -11.58 13.44
CA THR A 154 -5.51 -12.55 12.57
C THR A 154 -4.53 -11.83 11.66
N PRO A 155 -3.33 -12.40 11.41
CA PRO A 155 -2.41 -11.85 10.43
C PRO A 155 -3.01 -11.88 9.03
N GLY A 156 -2.62 -10.95 8.19
CA GLY A 156 -3.17 -10.85 6.85
C GLY A 156 -3.07 -9.44 6.28
N LEU A 157 -3.95 -9.16 5.32
CA LEU A 157 -3.94 -7.96 4.51
C LEU A 157 -5.34 -7.37 4.46
N TYR A 158 -5.44 -6.14 4.95
CA TYR A 158 -6.71 -5.46 5.18
C TYR A 158 -6.66 -4.08 4.53
N VAL A 159 -7.74 -3.70 3.86
CA VAL A 159 -7.94 -2.33 3.39
C VAL A 159 -9.09 -1.71 4.17
N VAL A 160 -8.83 -0.55 4.75
CA VAL A 160 -9.83 0.24 5.47
C VAL A 160 -9.90 1.62 4.81
N GLU A 161 -11.10 2.03 4.44
CA GLU A 161 -11.34 3.29 3.74
C GLU A 161 -12.48 4.05 4.40
N GLN A 162 -12.19 5.27 4.83
CA GLN A 162 -13.17 6.20 5.38
C GLN A 162 -13.79 6.99 4.23
N LEU A 163 -15.07 6.73 3.96
CA LEU A 163 -15.91 7.49 3.04
C LEU A 163 -16.60 8.63 3.80
N ASN A 164 -17.44 9.42 3.11
CA ASN A 164 -18.13 10.56 3.72
C ASN A 164 -19.18 10.13 4.76
N ASP A 165 -19.82 8.98 4.55
CA ASP A 165 -20.96 8.49 5.33
C ASP A 165 -20.79 7.04 5.82
N ALA A 166 -19.64 6.42 5.54
CA ALA A 166 -19.39 5.04 5.87
C ALA A 166 -17.89 4.68 6.00
N LEU A 167 -17.62 3.56 6.67
CA LEU A 167 -16.32 2.90 6.73
C LEU A 167 -16.38 1.63 5.87
N ARG A 168 -15.58 1.56 4.81
CA ARG A 168 -15.45 0.37 3.96
C ARG A 168 -14.29 -0.50 4.45
N LEU A 169 -14.55 -1.80 4.53
CA LEU A 169 -13.56 -2.83 4.87
C LEU A 169 -13.47 -3.85 3.73
N ASP A 170 -12.27 -4.08 3.21
CA ASP A 170 -11.95 -5.18 2.30
C ASP A 170 -10.87 -6.07 2.93
N VAL A 171 -11.16 -7.36 3.06
CA VAL A 171 -10.24 -8.34 3.65
C VAL A 171 -9.62 -9.15 2.51
N ALA A 172 -8.39 -8.82 2.14
CA ALA A 172 -7.68 -9.59 1.13
C ALA A 172 -7.19 -10.92 1.70
N GLU A 173 -6.61 -10.90 2.90
CA GLU A 173 -6.09 -12.09 3.60
C GLU A 173 -6.40 -11.97 5.10
N GLY A 174 -6.68 -13.10 5.75
CA GLY A 174 -7.07 -13.14 7.17
C GLY A 174 -8.58 -12.99 7.40
N SER A 175 -8.93 -12.48 8.57
CA SER A 175 -10.31 -12.21 9.00
C SER A 175 -10.40 -10.98 9.90
N ALA A 176 -11.55 -10.32 9.88
CA ALA A 176 -11.83 -9.13 10.68
C ALA A 176 -13.30 -9.10 11.11
N VAL A 177 -13.59 -8.29 12.12
CA VAL A 177 -14.97 -8.00 12.55
C VAL A 177 -15.25 -6.52 12.29
N ALA A 178 -16.24 -6.26 11.46
CA ALA A 178 -16.78 -4.92 11.24
C ALA A 178 -17.86 -4.63 12.28
N VAL A 179 -17.80 -3.48 12.96
CA VAL A 179 -18.67 -3.15 14.10
C VAL A 179 -19.21 -1.73 13.94
N THR A 180 -20.52 -1.55 14.14
CA THR A 180 -21.13 -0.21 14.12
C THR A 180 -20.62 0.65 15.27
N HIS A 181 -20.79 1.97 15.15
CA HIS A 181 -20.61 2.85 16.27
C HIS A 181 -21.57 2.48 17.42
N GLY A 182 -21.05 2.42 18.65
CA GLY A 182 -21.81 1.93 19.81
C GLY A 182 -21.79 0.40 20.01
N GLY A 183 -21.41 -0.38 18.98
CA GLY A 183 -21.19 -1.83 19.12
C GLY A 183 -22.44 -2.70 19.03
N GLU A 184 -23.58 -2.15 18.57
CA GLU A 184 -24.86 -2.85 18.53
C GLU A 184 -24.91 -3.94 17.44
N MET A 185 -24.22 -3.74 16.32
CA MET A 185 -24.17 -4.68 15.20
C MET A 185 -22.74 -5.01 14.84
N SER A 186 -22.50 -6.27 14.48
CA SER A 186 -21.20 -6.73 13.99
C SER A 186 -21.34 -7.74 12.86
N LEU A 187 -20.33 -7.80 11.99
CA LEU A 187 -20.23 -8.75 10.90
C LEU A 187 -18.81 -9.30 10.81
N ASN A 188 -18.68 -10.62 10.78
CA ASN A 188 -17.42 -11.27 10.45
C ASN A 188 -17.17 -11.19 8.95
N VAL A 189 -15.98 -10.72 8.58
CA VAL A 189 -15.53 -10.56 7.21
C VAL A 189 -14.24 -11.36 7.03
N SER A 190 -14.28 -12.32 6.11
CA SER A 190 -13.16 -13.24 5.83
C SER A 190 -12.45 -12.85 4.54
N SER A 191 -11.30 -13.47 4.27
CA SER A 191 -10.54 -13.29 3.03
C SER A 191 -11.43 -13.37 1.77
N GLY A 192 -11.23 -12.42 0.86
CA GLY A 192 -12.01 -12.24 -0.36
C GLY A 192 -13.35 -11.51 -0.17
N GLN A 193 -13.71 -11.16 1.06
CA GLN A 193 -14.97 -10.49 1.38
C GLN A 193 -14.75 -9.02 1.72
N HIS A 194 -15.80 -8.23 1.52
CA HIS A 194 -15.83 -6.83 1.93
C HIS A 194 -17.23 -6.44 2.38
N THR A 195 -17.28 -5.37 3.16
CA THR A 195 -18.51 -4.78 3.71
C THR A 195 -18.34 -3.27 3.86
N VAL A 196 -19.46 -2.61 4.18
CA VAL A 196 -19.55 -1.19 4.49
C VAL A 196 -20.28 -1.04 5.83
N VAL A 197 -19.70 -0.25 6.72
CA VAL A 197 -20.25 0.06 8.04
C VAL A 197 -20.69 1.52 8.03
N THR A 198 -21.94 1.76 8.40
CA THR A 198 -22.43 3.11 8.72
C THR A 198 -22.60 3.24 10.23
N MET A 199 -23.00 4.43 10.68
CA MET A 199 -23.22 4.74 12.08
C MET A 199 -24.12 3.73 12.81
N SER A 200 -25.14 3.22 12.12
CA SER A 200 -26.21 2.41 12.73
C SER A 200 -26.41 1.07 12.03
N SER A 201 -25.61 0.73 11.02
CA SER A 201 -25.77 -0.54 10.29
C SER A 201 -24.45 -1.08 9.77
N VAL A 202 -24.38 -2.41 9.66
CA VAL A 202 -23.35 -3.09 8.85
C VAL A 202 -24.04 -3.69 7.64
N ALA A 203 -23.60 -3.32 6.44
CA ALA A 203 -24.09 -3.94 5.22
C ALA A 203 -23.72 -5.45 5.21
N GLY A 204 -24.53 -6.27 4.55
CA GLY A 204 -24.14 -7.66 4.28
C GLY A 204 -22.85 -7.74 3.46
N LEU A 205 -22.31 -8.96 3.31
CA LEU A 205 -21.14 -9.19 2.47
C LEU A 205 -21.45 -8.81 1.02
N MET A 206 -20.59 -7.96 0.46
CA MET A 206 -20.79 -7.42 -0.88
C MET A 206 -20.20 -8.37 -1.95
N PRO A 207 -20.80 -8.44 -3.15
CA PRO A 207 -20.27 -9.25 -4.24
C PRO A 207 -18.87 -8.79 -4.65
N PRO A 208 -17.92 -9.71 -4.88
CA PRO A 208 -16.55 -9.35 -5.24
C PRO A 208 -16.51 -8.51 -6.53
N PRO A 209 -15.60 -7.53 -6.65
CA PRO A 209 -15.43 -6.78 -7.88
C PRO A 209 -15.11 -7.69 -9.07
N ARG A 210 -15.63 -7.34 -10.25
CA ARG A 210 -15.27 -8.03 -11.49
C ARG A 210 -13.86 -7.62 -11.89
N ASN A 211 -12.94 -8.58 -11.97
CA ASN A 211 -11.62 -8.32 -12.56
C ASN A 211 -11.72 -8.28 -14.09
N LEU A 212 -11.22 -7.21 -14.71
CA LEU A 212 -11.16 -7.06 -16.16
C LEU A 212 -9.91 -7.73 -16.74
N VAL A 213 -8.84 -7.83 -15.96
CA VAL A 213 -7.57 -8.45 -16.39
C VAL A 213 -7.68 -9.97 -16.37
N ARG A 214 -7.27 -10.61 -17.47
CA ARG A 214 -7.19 -12.06 -17.62
C ARG A 214 -5.74 -12.53 -17.44
N ASN A 215 -5.56 -13.71 -16.85
CA ASN A 215 -4.23 -14.25 -16.52
C ASN A 215 -3.35 -13.21 -15.77
N GLY A 216 -3.96 -12.47 -14.82
CA GLY A 216 -3.26 -11.44 -14.05
C GLY A 216 -2.36 -11.98 -12.95
N GLN A 217 -2.49 -13.28 -12.61
CA GLN A 217 -1.60 -14.01 -11.69
C GLN A 217 -0.56 -14.87 -12.43
N PHE A 218 -0.47 -14.72 -13.75
CA PHE A 218 0.54 -15.37 -14.61
C PHE A 218 0.61 -16.90 -14.45
N GLN A 219 -0.55 -17.54 -14.27
CA GLN A 219 -0.66 -18.99 -14.12
C GLN A 219 -0.55 -19.70 -15.47
N GLU A 220 -0.97 -19.04 -16.54
CA GLU A 220 -0.88 -19.52 -17.93
C GLU A 220 0.24 -18.78 -18.67
N SER A 221 0.64 -19.30 -19.84
CA SER A 221 1.56 -18.60 -20.74
C SER A 221 1.09 -17.18 -21.06
N LEU A 222 2.05 -16.27 -21.33
CA LEU A 222 1.72 -14.88 -21.67
C LEU A 222 0.80 -14.82 -22.90
N GLN A 223 1.22 -15.42 -24.01
CA GLN A 223 0.40 -15.50 -25.21
C GLN A 223 -0.69 -16.59 -25.09
N PRO A 224 -1.88 -16.38 -25.69
CA PRO A 224 -2.25 -15.24 -26.55
C PRO A 224 -2.79 -14.01 -25.79
N LEU A 225 -3.01 -14.11 -24.48
CA LEU A 225 -3.70 -13.08 -23.69
C LEU A 225 -2.87 -11.80 -23.47
N TRP A 226 -1.55 -11.95 -23.42
CA TRP A 226 -0.56 -10.90 -23.24
C TRP A 226 0.39 -10.91 -24.43
N ARG A 227 0.54 -9.76 -25.09
CA ARG A 227 1.56 -9.54 -26.12
C ARG A 227 2.80 -8.94 -25.47
N VAL A 228 3.96 -9.52 -25.74
CA VAL A 228 5.25 -8.97 -25.31
C VAL A 228 5.65 -7.80 -26.22
N GLU A 229 6.11 -6.71 -25.63
CA GLU A 229 6.65 -5.54 -26.33
C GLU A 229 8.06 -5.24 -25.82
N THR A 230 9.01 -5.13 -26.74
CA THR A 230 10.39 -4.71 -26.47
C THR A 230 10.80 -3.64 -27.46
N LEU A 231 11.55 -2.64 -26.99
CA LEU A 231 12.02 -1.53 -27.82
C LEU A 231 13.35 -1.02 -27.28
N THR A 232 14.24 -0.59 -28.16
CA THR A 232 15.55 0.01 -27.80
C THR A 232 15.83 1.21 -28.69
N ALA A 233 16.64 2.14 -28.20
CA ALA A 233 17.04 3.31 -28.99
C ALA A 233 17.96 2.94 -30.16
N ALA A 234 18.82 1.93 -29.98
CA ALA A 234 19.72 1.45 -31.02
C ALA A 234 19.23 0.10 -31.60
N PRO A 235 19.27 -0.10 -32.93
CA PRO A 235 18.80 -1.33 -33.58
C PRO A 235 19.49 -2.62 -33.10
N ASN A 236 20.75 -2.51 -32.69
CA ASN A 236 21.57 -3.66 -32.25
C ASN A 236 21.72 -3.74 -30.72
N ALA A 237 21.05 -2.86 -29.96
CA ALA A 237 21.11 -2.94 -28.51
C ALA A 237 20.38 -4.20 -28.01
N PRO A 238 20.87 -4.85 -26.96
CA PRO A 238 20.17 -5.98 -26.35
C PRO A 238 18.75 -5.59 -25.95
N LEU A 239 17.77 -6.35 -26.44
CA LEU A 239 16.38 -6.27 -26.01
C LEU A 239 16.28 -6.82 -24.57
N GLY A 240 15.33 -6.30 -23.80
CA GLY A 240 14.98 -6.96 -22.54
C GLY A 240 14.06 -8.16 -22.79
N THR A 241 13.68 -8.82 -21.71
CA THR A 241 12.86 -10.04 -21.72
C THR A 241 11.68 -9.90 -20.77
N ALA A 242 10.52 -10.37 -21.23
CA ALA A 242 9.33 -10.56 -20.42
C ALA A 242 9.06 -12.06 -20.32
N LYS A 243 9.15 -12.65 -19.13
CA LYS A 243 9.00 -14.09 -18.94
C LYS A 243 8.30 -14.42 -17.62
N ILE A 244 7.58 -15.53 -17.59
CA ILE A 244 7.00 -16.06 -16.37
C ILE A 244 8.05 -16.95 -15.70
N VAL A 245 8.24 -16.76 -14.39
CA VAL A 245 9.11 -17.57 -13.56
C VAL A 245 8.33 -18.15 -12.39
N GLU A 246 8.82 -19.25 -11.83
CA GLU A 246 8.34 -19.78 -10.56
C GLU A 246 8.86 -18.93 -9.41
N ASP A 247 7.99 -18.57 -8.48
CA ASP A 247 8.27 -17.84 -7.26
C ASP A 247 7.62 -18.59 -6.07
N GLY A 248 8.37 -19.52 -5.50
CA GLY A 248 7.86 -20.48 -4.50
C GLY A 248 6.74 -21.35 -5.08
N ALA A 249 5.56 -21.32 -4.44
CA ALA A 249 4.36 -22.01 -4.91
C ALA A 249 3.53 -21.18 -5.91
N THR A 250 4.01 -19.98 -6.28
CA THR A 250 3.32 -19.06 -7.17
C THR A 250 4.13 -18.83 -8.45
N ARG A 251 3.54 -18.10 -9.41
CA ARG A 251 4.21 -17.67 -10.63
C ARG A 251 4.25 -16.16 -10.66
N ALA A 252 5.29 -15.61 -11.28
CA ALA A 252 5.47 -14.17 -11.41
C ALA A 252 5.99 -13.81 -12.80
N LEU A 253 5.62 -12.62 -13.28
CA LEU A 253 6.20 -12.01 -14.46
C LEU A 253 7.52 -11.33 -14.07
N ILE A 254 8.59 -11.62 -14.78
CA ILE A 254 9.83 -10.85 -14.77
C ILE A 254 9.87 -9.96 -16.01
N LEU A 255 10.01 -8.66 -15.79
CA LEU A 255 10.39 -7.68 -16.80
C LEU A 255 11.84 -7.30 -16.52
N GLU A 256 12.77 -7.67 -17.40
CA GLU A 256 14.19 -7.43 -17.16
C GLU A 256 14.97 -7.04 -18.41
N ARG A 257 15.91 -6.13 -18.22
CA ARG A 257 16.96 -5.80 -19.17
C ARG A 257 18.21 -5.53 -18.33
N MET A 258 19.21 -6.40 -18.42
CA MET A 258 20.38 -6.38 -17.54
C MET A 258 21.67 -6.27 -18.35
N GLY A 259 22.65 -5.54 -17.84
CA GLY A 259 23.93 -5.25 -18.49
C GLY A 259 24.42 -3.86 -18.10
N GLU A 260 25.55 -3.43 -18.68
CA GLU A 260 26.13 -2.10 -18.47
C GLU A 260 26.04 -1.27 -19.73
N GLY A 261 25.85 0.05 -19.60
CA GLY A 261 25.89 0.98 -20.73
C GLY A 261 24.83 0.72 -21.80
N LEU A 262 23.70 0.11 -21.44
CA LEU A 262 22.68 -0.35 -22.39
C LEU A 262 21.90 0.79 -23.08
N GLY A 263 21.97 2.00 -22.54
CA GLY A 263 21.13 3.13 -22.96
C GLY A 263 19.64 2.84 -22.80
N TRP A 264 18.77 3.69 -23.33
CA TRP A 264 17.32 3.51 -23.18
C TRP A 264 16.78 2.24 -23.86
N GLY A 265 15.87 1.57 -23.17
CA GLY A 265 15.02 0.52 -23.71
C GLY A 265 13.78 0.27 -22.87
N ARG A 266 12.81 -0.40 -23.47
CA ARG A 266 11.52 -0.78 -22.89
C ARG A 266 11.34 -2.29 -22.98
N THR A 267 10.76 -2.87 -21.94
CA THR A 267 10.32 -4.27 -21.93
C THR A 267 9.03 -4.38 -21.17
N GLY A 268 8.01 -4.98 -21.78
CA GLY A 268 6.70 -5.05 -21.16
C GLY A 268 5.76 -6.05 -21.81
N ILE A 269 4.55 -6.07 -21.28
CA ILE A 269 3.42 -6.83 -21.81
C ILE A 269 2.19 -5.94 -21.89
N ILE A 270 1.34 -6.20 -22.88
CA ILE A 270 0.06 -5.52 -23.08
C ILE A 270 -1.05 -6.54 -23.23
N GLN A 271 -2.20 -6.27 -22.61
CA GLN A 271 -3.42 -7.03 -22.78
C GLN A 271 -4.52 -6.09 -23.25
N THR A 272 -5.11 -6.42 -24.41
CA THR A 272 -6.34 -5.81 -24.88
C THR A 272 -7.51 -6.33 -24.03
N LEU A 273 -8.30 -5.39 -23.51
CA LEU A 273 -9.43 -5.63 -22.63
C LEU A 273 -10.77 -5.37 -23.33
N ASP A 274 -10.87 -4.26 -24.08
CA ASP A 274 -12.09 -3.79 -24.76
C ASP A 274 -13.35 -3.88 -23.87
N ALA A 275 -13.20 -3.51 -22.60
CA ALA A 275 -14.22 -3.68 -21.59
C ALA A 275 -15.00 -2.39 -21.38
N ARG A 276 -16.32 -2.43 -21.62
CA ARG A 276 -17.23 -1.35 -21.23
C ARG A 276 -17.30 -1.24 -19.71
N VAL A 277 -17.04 -0.02 -19.23
CA VAL A 277 -17.03 0.33 -17.81
C VAL A 277 -17.97 1.50 -17.51
N ASN A 278 -18.73 1.98 -18.49
CA ASN A 278 -19.80 2.94 -18.25
C ASN A 278 -20.80 2.36 -17.22
N ASN A 279 -21.23 3.19 -16.27
CA ASN A 279 -22.10 2.84 -15.14
C ASN A 279 -21.46 2.02 -14.00
N GLY A 280 -20.13 1.88 -13.95
CA GLY A 280 -19.48 1.41 -12.73
C GLY A 280 -19.40 2.48 -11.65
N ARG A 281 -19.25 2.06 -10.39
CA ARG A 281 -19.10 2.94 -9.22
C ARG A 281 -17.66 3.07 -8.77
N ASP A 282 -16.88 2.00 -8.94
CA ASP A 282 -15.50 1.90 -8.47
C ASP A 282 -14.68 1.11 -9.49
N LEU A 283 -13.57 1.70 -9.95
CA LEU A 283 -12.61 1.06 -10.83
C LEU A 283 -11.22 1.22 -10.22
N ARG A 284 -10.60 0.12 -9.79
CA ARG A 284 -9.30 0.17 -9.10
C ARG A 284 -8.30 -0.79 -9.71
N LEU A 285 -7.09 -0.31 -9.93
CA LEU A 285 -5.95 -1.13 -10.34
C LEU A 285 -5.24 -1.65 -9.09
N VAL A 286 -5.03 -2.96 -9.01
CA VAL A 286 -4.25 -3.63 -7.97
C VAL A 286 -3.00 -4.21 -8.61
N LEU A 287 -1.84 -3.95 -8.02
CA LEU A 287 -0.57 -4.54 -8.38
C LEU A 287 0.06 -5.20 -7.16
N ASP A 288 0.73 -6.31 -7.40
CA ASP A 288 1.61 -6.97 -6.43
C ASP A 288 2.95 -7.19 -7.13
N PHE A 289 4.00 -6.52 -6.66
CA PHE A 289 5.27 -6.47 -7.36
C PHE A 289 6.45 -6.14 -6.45
N ALA A 290 7.66 -6.38 -6.95
CA ALA A 290 8.91 -5.97 -6.34
C ALA A 290 9.84 -5.39 -7.43
N ILE A 291 10.46 -4.24 -7.13
CA ILE A 291 11.57 -3.73 -7.94
C ILE A 291 12.83 -4.42 -7.43
N LEU A 292 13.43 -5.28 -8.25
CA LEU A 292 14.60 -6.08 -7.88
C LEU A 292 15.91 -5.37 -8.23
N PHE A 293 15.91 -4.57 -9.29
CA PHE A 293 17.07 -3.81 -9.72
C PHE A 293 16.66 -2.54 -10.48
N GLN A 294 17.42 -1.47 -10.27
CA GLN A 294 17.27 -0.18 -10.92
C GLN A 294 18.64 0.49 -11.03
N GLU A 295 19.09 0.78 -12.25
CA GLU A 295 20.33 1.52 -12.49
C GLU A 295 20.14 3.04 -12.30
N LEU A 296 19.18 3.62 -13.02
CA LEU A 296 18.97 5.06 -13.04
C LEU A 296 18.20 5.52 -11.81
N PRO A 297 18.56 6.61 -11.11
CA PRO A 297 17.80 7.10 -9.98
C PRO A 297 16.43 7.66 -10.41
N VAL A 298 15.45 7.53 -9.52
CA VAL A 298 14.05 7.94 -9.72
C VAL A 298 13.49 7.29 -10.99
N CYS A 299 13.10 8.08 -11.99
CA CYS A 299 12.67 7.59 -13.30
C CYS A 299 13.40 8.34 -14.42
N ALA A 300 14.71 8.53 -14.23
CA ALA A 300 15.60 9.35 -15.05
C ALA A 300 15.14 10.81 -15.18
N SER A 301 15.75 11.57 -16.11
CA SER A 301 15.68 13.03 -16.14
C SER A 301 14.38 13.62 -16.68
N ALA A 302 13.64 12.85 -17.48
CA ALA A 302 12.31 13.21 -17.98
C ALA A 302 11.17 12.59 -17.15
N GLY A 303 11.51 11.73 -16.20
CA GLY A 303 10.53 10.91 -15.48
C GLY A 303 9.95 9.77 -16.33
N SER A 304 10.41 9.57 -17.56
CA SER A 304 9.86 8.57 -18.49
C SER A 304 10.51 7.19 -18.37
N GLU A 305 11.36 6.94 -17.38
CA GLU A 305 12.16 5.71 -17.29
C GLU A 305 12.10 5.07 -15.89
N CYS A 306 10.91 4.59 -15.51
CA CYS A 306 10.72 3.88 -14.26
C CYS A 306 10.97 2.36 -14.41
N PRO A 307 11.52 1.70 -13.37
CA PRO A 307 11.60 0.23 -13.30
C PRO A 307 10.26 -0.48 -13.48
N LEU A 308 9.16 0.17 -13.12
CA LEU A 308 7.82 -0.27 -13.47
C LEU A 308 6.93 0.93 -13.80
N PHE A 309 6.31 0.86 -14.96
CA PHE A 309 5.12 1.59 -15.31
C PHE A 309 3.94 0.63 -15.45
N VAL A 310 2.78 1.14 -15.09
CA VAL A 310 1.49 0.62 -15.54
C VAL A 310 0.78 1.71 -16.31
N SER A 311 0.27 1.37 -17.49
CA SER A 311 -0.60 2.26 -18.25
C SER A 311 -1.94 1.61 -18.57
N ILE A 312 -2.97 2.45 -18.58
CA ILE A 312 -4.33 2.09 -18.96
C ILE A 312 -4.72 2.97 -20.15
N ALA A 313 -4.93 2.34 -21.30
CA ALA A 313 -5.53 2.96 -22.46
C ALA A 313 -7.05 2.87 -22.35
N TRP A 314 -7.74 3.98 -22.55
CA TRP A 314 -9.19 4.07 -22.40
C TRP A 314 -9.80 5.02 -23.41
N ARG A 315 -11.08 4.78 -23.73
CA ARG A 315 -11.86 5.58 -24.66
C ARG A 315 -12.91 6.39 -23.93
N ASP A 316 -12.94 7.69 -24.20
CA ASP A 316 -13.98 8.59 -23.68
C ASP A 316 -15.29 8.46 -24.47
N THR A 317 -16.38 9.02 -23.93
CA THR A 317 -17.71 9.06 -24.60
C THR A 317 -17.72 9.76 -25.96
N LYS A 318 -16.65 10.48 -26.32
CA LYS A 318 -16.47 11.11 -27.64
C LYS A 318 -15.65 10.25 -28.60
N GLY A 319 -15.32 9.02 -28.19
CA GLY A 319 -14.54 8.07 -28.98
C GLY A 319 -13.03 8.34 -29.00
N ARG A 320 -12.50 9.24 -28.16
CA ARG A 320 -11.07 9.55 -28.14
C ARG A 320 -10.34 8.61 -27.19
N SER A 321 -9.28 7.99 -27.70
CA SER A 321 -8.34 7.21 -26.87
C SER A 321 -7.44 8.13 -26.05
N ARG A 322 -7.24 7.76 -24.80
CA ARG A 322 -6.46 8.47 -23.79
C ARG A 322 -5.68 7.46 -22.97
N GLU A 323 -4.68 7.96 -22.25
CA GLU A 323 -3.81 7.13 -21.44
C GLU A 323 -3.75 7.68 -20.01
N TRP A 324 -3.79 6.77 -19.04
CA TRP A 324 -3.44 7.03 -17.66
C TRP A 324 -2.19 6.22 -17.31
N ILE A 325 -1.20 6.83 -16.65
CA ILE A 325 0.09 6.19 -16.35
C ILE A 325 0.44 6.37 -14.86
N GLN A 326 0.98 5.32 -14.24
CA GLN A 326 1.62 5.37 -12.93
C GLN A 326 3.00 4.73 -13.00
N GLY A 327 4.02 5.46 -12.54
CA GLY A 327 5.40 4.99 -12.43
C GLY A 327 5.81 4.64 -11.00
N PHE A 328 6.71 3.68 -10.86
CA PHE A 328 7.28 3.22 -9.59
C PHE A 328 8.80 3.09 -9.70
N TYR A 329 9.50 3.53 -8.67
CA TYR A 329 10.96 3.46 -8.57
C TYR A 329 11.38 3.03 -7.16
N ALA A 330 12.63 2.63 -6.96
CA ALA A 330 13.17 2.21 -5.69
C ALA A 330 14.41 2.98 -5.24
N ASN A 331 15.20 3.53 -6.17
CA ASN A 331 16.43 4.23 -5.85
C ASN A 331 16.36 5.74 -6.17
N GLY A 332 17.11 6.56 -5.42
CA GLY A 332 17.20 8.01 -5.62
C GLY A 332 16.15 8.83 -4.89
N THR A 333 16.31 10.15 -5.01
CA THR A 333 15.44 11.17 -4.44
C THR A 333 15.11 12.19 -5.54
N PRO A 334 13.82 12.50 -5.76
CA PRO A 334 13.43 13.50 -6.73
C PRO A 334 14.05 14.86 -6.41
N GLN A 335 14.59 15.50 -7.42
CA GLN A 335 15.24 16.79 -7.32
C GLN A 335 15.00 17.58 -8.61
N ILE A 336 14.32 18.72 -8.48
CA ILE A 336 14.12 19.66 -9.57
C ILE A 336 14.82 20.95 -9.14
N GLN A 337 16.10 21.08 -9.51
CA GLN A 337 16.91 22.24 -9.17
C GLN A 337 17.57 22.83 -10.43
N PRO A 338 17.53 24.16 -10.62
CA PRO A 338 18.28 24.83 -11.68
C PRO A 338 19.78 24.54 -11.57
N GLY A 339 20.42 24.14 -12.68
CA GLY A 339 21.87 23.89 -12.74
C GLY A 339 22.33 22.50 -12.29
N ALA A 340 21.40 21.60 -11.91
CA ALA A 340 21.68 20.19 -11.62
C ALA A 340 20.91 19.26 -12.58
N LEU A 341 21.25 17.97 -12.58
CA LEU A 341 20.47 16.96 -13.29
C LEU A 341 19.07 16.88 -12.66
N SER A 342 18.05 17.29 -13.40
CA SER A 342 16.64 17.15 -12.99
C SER A 342 16.30 15.68 -12.85
N LEU A 343 15.74 15.28 -11.71
CA LEU A 343 15.15 13.96 -11.46
C LEU A 343 13.70 14.18 -11.01
N PRO A 344 12.76 14.35 -11.94
CA PRO A 344 11.38 14.63 -11.62
C PRO A 344 10.68 13.41 -11.01
N ASP A 345 9.78 13.66 -10.09
CA ASP A 345 8.85 12.66 -9.57
C ASP A 345 7.60 12.52 -10.44
N SER A 346 7.60 12.97 -11.69
CA SER A 346 6.49 12.81 -12.65
C SER A 346 7.03 12.84 -14.08
N ILE A 347 6.21 12.42 -15.04
CA ILE A 347 6.55 12.54 -16.47
C ILE A 347 6.43 14.01 -16.88
N LEU A 348 7.55 14.67 -17.22
CA LEU A 348 7.58 16.11 -17.47
C LEU A 348 6.66 16.56 -18.62
N THR A 349 6.56 15.74 -19.67
CA THR A 349 5.75 16.05 -20.86
C THR A 349 4.25 15.82 -20.66
N ASN A 350 3.88 15.06 -19.63
CA ASN A 350 2.49 14.73 -19.30
C ASN A 350 2.38 14.43 -17.80
N PRO A 351 2.45 15.46 -16.93
CA PRO A 351 2.46 15.27 -15.49
C PRO A 351 1.06 14.91 -14.99
N GLN A 352 0.71 13.64 -15.11
CA GLN A 352 -0.59 13.12 -14.65
C GLN A 352 -0.55 12.79 -13.16
N ARG A 353 0.52 12.14 -12.70
CA ARG A 353 0.70 11.68 -11.32
C ARG A 353 2.17 11.66 -10.93
N LYS A 354 2.40 11.68 -9.62
CA LYS A 354 3.74 11.46 -9.08
C LYS A 354 4.12 9.97 -9.15
N HIS A 355 5.38 9.69 -9.48
CA HIS A 355 5.99 8.38 -9.32
C HIS A 355 6.12 8.05 -7.84
N ILE A 356 5.93 6.76 -7.53
CA ILE A 356 5.88 6.29 -6.15
C ILE A 356 7.16 5.51 -5.85
N LYS A 357 7.88 5.92 -4.80
CA LYS A 357 9.03 5.19 -4.29
C LYS A 357 8.57 3.92 -3.57
N MET A 358 9.15 2.79 -3.94
CA MET A 358 8.95 1.48 -3.34
C MET A 358 10.25 1.00 -2.69
N PRO A 359 10.19 0.20 -1.61
CA PRO A 359 11.39 -0.40 -1.05
C PRO A 359 12.02 -1.38 -2.04
N LEU A 360 13.32 -1.25 -2.29
CA LEU A 360 14.04 -2.15 -3.19
C LEU A 360 14.01 -3.59 -2.66
N GLY A 361 13.73 -4.54 -3.55
CA GLY A 361 13.71 -5.98 -3.26
C GLY A 361 12.55 -6.46 -2.40
N GLN A 362 11.65 -5.57 -1.96
CA GLN A 362 10.49 -5.95 -1.15
C GLN A 362 9.25 -6.06 -2.02
N ARG A 363 8.49 -7.14 -1.81
CA ARG A 363 7.18 -7.34 -2.43
C ARG A 363 6.17 -6.41 -1.78
N MET A 364 5.53 -5.59 -2.59
CA MET A 364 4.54 -4.61 -2.17
C MET A 364 3.26 -4.83 -2.97
N ARG A 365 2.13 -4.85 -2.25
CA ARG A 365 0.83 -4.68 -2.88
C ARG A 365 0.45 -3.21 -2.88
N TRP A 366 0.18 -2.69 -4.06
CA TRP A 366 -0.29 -1.33 -4.28
C TRP A 366 -1.65 -1.35 -4.97
N GLU A 367 -2.54 -0.44 -4.58
CA GLU A 367 -3.83 -0.28 -5.24
C GLU A 367 -4.09 1.19 -5.55
N SER A 368 -4.57 1.49 -6.75
CA SER A 368 -4.97 2.85 -7.09
C SER A 368 -6.19 3.30 -6.26
N GLU A 369 -6.41 4.60 -6.23
CA GLU A 369 -7.72 5.13 -5.89
C GLU A 369 -8.75 4.77 -6.98
N ASN A 370 -9.99 5.22 -6.81
CA ASN A 370 -11.01 5.06 -7.82
C ASN A 370 -10.63 5.82 -9.11
N LEU A 371 -10.31 5.06 -10.15
CA LEU A 371 -9.83 5.59 -11.43
C LEU A 371 -10.89 6.41 -12.17
N TYR A 372 -12.18 6.28 -11.86
CA TYR A 372 -13.20 7.18 -12.43
C TYR A 372 -12.92 8.67 -12.16
N LEU A 373 -12.19 8.98 -11.08
CA LEU A 373 -11.77 10.35 -10.77
C LEU A 373 -10.69 10.89 -11.73
N TYR A 374 -9.98 9.99 -12.42
CA TYR A 374 -8.85 10.32 -13.29
C TYR A 374 -9.09 9.97 -14.77
N LEU A 375 -10.18 9.26 -15.07
CA LEU A 375 -10.59 8.86 -16.41
C LEU A 375 -11.92 9.55 -16.77
N PRO A 376 -11.91 10.88 -17.04
CA PRO A 376 -13.14 11.65 -17.23
C PRO A 376 -13.94 11.15 -18.44
N ASP A 377 -15.23 10.94 -18.27
CA ASP A 377 -16.11 10.42 -19.32
C ASP A 377 -15.65 9.05 -19.87
N VAL A 378 -14.99 8.22 -19.08
CA VAL A 378 -14.56 6.88 -19.52
C VAL A 378 -15.77 6.01 -19.89
N GLU A 379 -15.74 5.47 -21.10
CA GLU A 379 -16.73 4.52 -21.57
C GLU A 379 -16.15 3.10 -21.59
N THR A 380 -14.94 2.95 -22.13
CA THR A 380 -14.30 1.66 -22.38
C THR A 380 -12.85 1.68 -21.93
N ILE A 381 -12.43 0.62 -21.23
CA ILE A 381 -11.01 0.31 -21.03
C ILE A 381 -10.52 -0.52 -22.21
N GLU A 382 -9.63 0.05 -23.01
CA GLU A 382 -9.14 -0.56 -24.25
C GLU A 382 -8.03 -1.56 -23.95
N ALA A 383 -7.04 -1.16 -23.14
CA ALA A 383 -5.90 -2.01 -22.81
C ALA A 383 -5.27 -1.65 -21.46
N ILE A 384 -4.55 -2.62 -20.90
CA ILE A 384 -3.61 -2.42 -19.80
C ILE A 384 -2.22 -2.86 -20.25
N LYS A 385 -1.20 -2.11 -19.84
CA LYS A 385 0.20 -2.42 -20.13
C LYS A 385 1.04 -2.34 -18.86
N LEU A 386 1.89 -3.34 -18.67
CA LEU A 386 2.93 -3.36 -17.64
C LEU A 386 4.28 -3.33 -18.34
N TYR A 387 5.13 -2.37 -18.01
CA TYR A 387 6.40 -2.21 -18.72
C TYR A 387 7.47 -1.57 -17.84
N ALA A 388 8.72 -1.97 -18.04
CA ALA A 388 9.89 -1.37 -17.44
C ALA A 388 10.62 -0.55 -18.50
N GLU A 389 11.10 0.64 -18.14
CA GLU A 389 11.88 1.52 -19.00
C GLU A 389 13.15 2.00 -18.31
N GLY A 390 14.22 2.14 -19.08
CA GLY A 390 15.49 2.68 -18.62
C GLY A 390 16.69 1.95 -19.23
N HIS A 391 17.83 2.05 -18.56
CA HIS A 391 19.05 1.35 -18.94
C HIS A 391 18.99 -0.13 -18.52
N ALA A 392 19.50 -0.47 -17.34
CA ALA A 392 19.29 -1.76 -16.71
C ALA A 392 18.23 -1.70 -15.59
N VAL A 393 17.27 -2.62 -15.68
CA VAL A 393 16.10 -2.72 -14.80
C VAL A 393 15.70 -4.18 -14.63
N ARG A 394 15.20 -4.51 -13.44
CA ARG A 394 14.57 -5.81 -13.17
C ARG A 394 13.41 -5.63 -12.21
N THR A 395 12.22 -5.98 -12.67
CA THR A 395 10.99 -5.92 -11.88
C THR A 395 10.29 -7.25 -11.93
N GLN A 396 9.82 -7.71 -10.78
CA GLN A 396 8.95 -8.86 -10.65
C GLN A 396 7.52 -8.39 -10.37
N VAL A 397 6.55 -8.85 -11.16
CA VAL A 397 5.12 -8.63 -10.93
C VAL A 397 4.47 -9.97 -10.62
N ASN A 398 4.00 -10.13 -9.39
CA ASN A 398 3.32 -11.33 -8.91
C ASN A 398 1.84 -11.33 -9.28
N ALA A 399 1.19 -10.17 -9.30
CA ALA A 399 -0.20 -10.06 -9.75
C ALA A 399 -0.56 -8.67 -10.29
N VAL A 400 -1.52 -8.64 -11.21
CA VAL A 400 -2.21 -7.44 -11.68
C VAL A 400 -3.71 -7.71 -11.80
N ALA A 401 -4.53 -6.77 -11.33
CA ALA A 401 -5.98 -6.83 -11.48
C ALA A 401 -6.56 -5.44 -11.70
N LEU A 402 -7.58 -5.33 -12.55
CA LEU A 402 -8.36 -4.12 -12.73
C LEU A 402 -9.79 -4.42 -12.29
N ARG A 403 -10.15 -3.98 -11.09
CA ARG A 403 -11.36 -4.36 -10.36
C ARG A 403 -12.47 -3.34 -10.60
N LEU A 404 -13.58 -3.81 -11.16
CA LEU A 404 -14.78 -3.03 -11.44
C LEU A 404 -15.93 -3.44 -10.50
N THR A 405 -16.49 -2.47 -9.78
CA THR A 405 -17.70 -2.62 -8.97
C THR A 405 -18.83 -1.80 -9.60
N ARG A 406 -20.05 -2.37 -9.64
CA ARG A 406 -21.26 -1.75 -10.24
C ARG A 406 -22.24 -1.26 -9.19
#